data_AF-T0ZJ11-F1
#
_entry.id   AF-T0ZJ11-F1
#
_cell.length_a   1.000
_cell.length_b   1.000
_cell.length_c   1.000
_cell.angle_alpha   90.00
_cell.angle_beta   90.00
_cell.angle_gamma   90.00
#
_symmetry.space_group_name_H-M   'P 1'
#
loop_
_entity.id
_entity.type
_entity.pdbx_description
1 polymer ?
#
loop_
_entity_poly.entity_id
_entity_poly.type
_entity_poly.pdbx_seq_one_letter_code
_entity_poly.pdbx_strand_id
1 'polypeptide(L)'
;GAGNIALLRAVPGVVAASFGDVPFEGVSQYPLFSDPGMHTRIADPYVFMGTQGYVQTLGIRVIAGHAPHPDEIPDESTIGPTTILPALMTQALAERLYPHETALGRVLYSGGEGGFSMRIIGIVDHLRGAITGRGSDDDSILIQYRVGAQNLGGLFLIRSQPGQLQRVLPLAAKALQKANPG
;
A
#
# COMPACT_ATOMS: atom_id res chain seq x y z
N GLY A 1 -1.79 10.74 -12.91
CA GLY A 1 -1.71 9.28 -12.68
C GLY A 1 -0.35 8.77 -13.02
N ALA A 2 -0.26 7.73 -13.84
CA ALA A 2 1.01 7.09 -14.23
C ALA A 2 2.03 8.06 -14.80
N GLY A 3 1.58 9.09 -15.54
CA GLY A 3 2.46 10.14 -16.06
C GLY A 3 3.19 10.93 -14.96
N ASN A 4 2.48 11.35 -13.90
CA ASN A 4 3.08 12.05 -12.75
C ASN A 4 4.03 11.12 -11.97
N ILE A 5 3.68 9.84 -11.82
CA ILE A 5 4.56 8.85 -11.17
C ILE A 5 5.85 8.67 -11.98
N ALA A 6 5.75 8.51 -13.30
CA ALA A 6 6.90 8.38 -14.18
C ALA A 6 7.78 9.63 -14.17
N LEU A 7 7.16 10.82 -14.20
CA LEU A 7 7.84 12.10 -14.12
C LEU A 7 8.63 12.23 -12.81
N LEU A 8 8.02 11.90 -11.67
CA LEU A 8 8.69 11.92 -10.37
C LEU A 8 9.88 10.97 -10.33
N ARG A 9 9.74 9.75 -10.87
CA ARG A 9 10.84 8.78 -10.95
C ARG A 9 12.00 9.26 -11.83
N ALA A 10 11.74 10.12 -12.81
CA ALA A 10 12.78 10.69 -13.66
C ALA A 10 13.60 11.80 -12.99
N VAL A 11 13.21 12.27 -11.80
CA VAL A 11 13.93 13.33 -11.08
C VAL A 11 15.26 12.78 -10.51
N PRO A 12 16.41 13.42 -10.79
CA PRO A 12 17.71 12.93 -10.31
C PRO A 12 17.79 12.80 -8.79
N GLY A 13 17.98 11.56 -8.32
CA GLY A 13 18.06 11.22 -6.90
C GLY A 13 16.78 10.64 -6.32
N VAL A 14 15.68 10.57 -7.09
CA VAL A 14 14.52 9.72 -6.77
C VAL A 14 14.84 8.27 -7.14
N VAL A 15 14.60 7.34 -6.22
CA VAL A 15 14.76 5.90 -6.47
C VAL A 15 13.42 5.18 -6.66
N ALA A 16 12.34 5.73 -6.11
CA ALA A 16 10.99 5.21 -6.29
C ALA A 16 9.97 6.34 -6.11
N ALA A 17 8.84 6.23 -6.78
CA ALA A 17 7.70 7.11 -6.58
C ALA A 17 6.40 6.34 -6.79
N SER A 18 5.35 6.78 -6.10
CA SER A 18 4.01 6.21 -6.13
C SER A 18 2.97 7.23 -5.68
N PHE A 19 1.72 6.87 -5.79
CA PHE A 19 0.57 7.57 -5.22
C PHE A 19 -0.09 6.63 -4.22
N GLY A 20 -0.64 7.12 -3.11
CA GLY A 20 -1.31 6.26 -2.13
C GLY A 20 -1.35 6.89 -0.74
N ASP A 21 -1.78 6.09 0.22
CA ASP A 21 -1.86 6.51 1.62
C ASP A 21 -0.48 6.91 2.17
N VAL A 22 -0.46 7.87 3.08
CA VAL A 22 0.78 8.32 3.74
C VAL A 22 0.75 7.81 5.19
N PRO A 23 1.78 7.07 5.65
CA PRO A 23 1.86 6.67 7.04
C PRO A 23 1.67 7.85 7.99
N PHE A 24 0.84 7.65 9.02
CA PHE A 24 0.52 8.64 10.06
C PHE A 24 -0.35 9.83 9.63
N GLU A 25 -0.77 9.92 8.36
CA GLU A 25 -1.68 10.95 7.84
C GLU A 25 -3.14 10.46 7.77
N GLY A 26 -3.59 9.76 8.83
CA GLY A 26 -4.99 9.33 8.94
C GLY A 26 -5.39 8.12 8.08
N VAL A 27 -4.52 7.12 7.95
CA VAL A 27 -4.82 5.86 7.26
C VAL A 27 -6.04 5.18 7.89
N SER A 28 -6.99 4.76 7.06
CA SER A 28 -8.24 4.15 7.51
C SER A 28 -8.04 2.72 8.01
N GLN A 29 -8.78 2.36 9.05
CA GLN A 29 -8.93 0.98 9.48
C GLN A 29 -10.16 0.36 8.83
N TYR A 30 -10.07 -0.91 8.46
CA TYR A 30 -11.20 -1.64 7.87
C TYR A 30 -11.48 -2.94 8.60
N PRO A 31 -12.76 -3.33 8.77
CA PRO A 31 -13.12 -4.61 9.35
C PRO A 31 -12.59 -5.76 8.47
N LEU A 32 -11.84 -6.68 9.07
CA LEU A 32 -11.30 -7.85 8.41
C LEU A 32 -12.11 -9.10 8.80
N PHE A 33 -12.33 -9.99 7.84
CA PHE A 33 -13.06 -11.26 8.00
C PHE A 33 -12.29 -12.41 7.35
N SER A 34 -12.43 -13.61 7.91
CA SER A 34 -11.84 -14.85 7.35
C SER A 34 -12.78 -15.61 6.41
N ASP A 35 -14.05 -15.20 6.35
CA ASP A 35 -15.08 -15.86 5.58
C ASP A 35 -15.78 -14.85 4.63
N PRO A 36 -16.20 -15.28 3.43
CA PRO A 36 -16.81 -14.40 2.44
C PRO A 36 -18.19 -13.88 2.85
N GLY A 37 -18.87 -14.56 3.77
CA GLY A 37 -20.13 -14.10 4.34
C GLY A 37 -19.96 -13.00 5.40
N MET A 38 -18.70 -12.69 5.77
CA MET A 38 -18.33 -11.67 6.73
C MET A 38 -19.06 -11.83 8.07
N HIS A 39 -19.21 -13.07 8.54
CA HIS A 39 -20.03 -13.37 9.70
C HIS A 39 -19.40 -12.88 11.00
N THR A 40 -18.07 -12.97 11.12
CA THR A 40 -17.35 -12.59 12.35
C THR A 40 -16.11 -11.79 12.00
N ARG A 41 -16.08 -10.53 12.46
CA ARG A 41 -14.93 -9.64 12.36
C ARG A 41 -13.77 -10.22 13.17
N ILE A 42 -12.59 -10.34 12.56
CA ILE A 42 -11.38 -10.90 13.18
C ILE A 42 -10.35 -9.82 13.56
N ALA A 43 -10.35 -8.66 12.89
CA ALA A 43 -9.44 -7.55 13.18
C ALA A 43 -9.91 -6.25 12.54
N ASP A 44 -9.19 -5.17 12.89
CA ASP A 44 -9.32 -3.82 12.34
C ASP A 44 -7.97 -3.24 11.92
N PRO A 45 -7.30 -3.85 10.94
CA PRO A 45 -6.01 -3.36 10.49
C PRO A 45 -6.15 -2.01 9.77
N TYR A 46 -5.08 -1.23 9.82
CA TYR A 46 -4.86 -0.15 8.88
C TYR A 46 -4.68 -0.74 7.48
N VAL A 47 -5.42 -0.24 6.49
CA VAL A 47 -5.25 -0.69 5.11
C VAL A 47 -4.60 0.42 4.31
N PHE A 48 -3.39 0.15 3.85
CA PHE A 48 -2.61 1.03 2.99
C PHE A 48 -2.85 0.65 1.54
N MET A 49 -3.43 1.56 0.78
CA MET A 49 -3.63 1.42 -0.66
C MET A 49 -2.67 2.37 -1.39
N GLY A 50 -1.95 1.83 -2.36
CA GLY A 50 -1.09 2.64 -3.20
C GLY A 50 -0.85 2.06 -4.57
N THR A 51 -0.21 2.83 -5.43
CA THR A 51 -0.04 2.46 -6.82
C THR A 51 1.18 1.57 -7.06
N GLN A 52 1.45 1.25 -8.32
CA GLN A 52 2.67 0.54 -8.70
C GLN A 52 3.93 1.19 -8.10
N GLY A 53 4.81 0.39 -7.49
CA GLY A 53 6.04 0.85 -6.82
C GLY A 53 5.87 1.33 -5.37
N TYR A 54 4.67 1.29 -4.79
CA TYR A 54 4.40 1.79 -3.44
C TYR A 54 5.21 1.09 -2.33
N VAL A 55 5.36 -0.24 -2.40
CA VAL A 55 6.25 -1.02 -1.50
C VAL A 55 7.68 -0.47 -1.49
N GLN A 56 8.23 -0.17 -2.67
CA GLN A 56 9.58 0.39 -2.79
C GLN A 56 9.63 1.85 -2.31
N THR A 57 8.60 2.65 -2.61
CA THR A 57 8.53 4.03 -2.15
C THR A 57 8.48 4.12 -0.63
N LEU A 58 7.70 3.27 0.04
CA LEU A 58 7.64 3.18 1.50
C LEU A 58 8.83 2.44 2.12
N GLY A 59 9.64 1.73 1.32
CA GLY A 59 10.83 1.02 1.80
C GLY A 59 10.46 -0.18 2.66
N ILE A 60 9.34 -0.81 2.32
CA ILE A 60 8.79 -1.95 3.02
C ILE A 60 9.71 -3.15 2.81
N ARG A 61 10.03 -3.82 3.92
CA ARG A 61 10.86 -5.03 3.94
C ARG A 61 9.95 -6.26 4.03
N VAL A 62 9.88 -7.03 2.96
CA VAL A 62 9.20 -8.33 2.94
C VAL A 62 10.12 -9.37 3.58
N ILE A 63 9.62 -10.09 4.58
CA ILE A 63 10.37 -11.08 5.38
C ILE A 63 9.93 -12.52 5.11
N ALA A 64 8.75 -12.72 4.51
CA ALA A 64 8.28 -14.01 4.02
C ALA A 64 7.36 -13.83 2.81
N GLY A 65 7.29 -14.81 1.90
CA GLY A 65 6.58 -14.67 0.63
C GLY A 65 7.27 -13.70 -0.31
N HIS A 66 6.52 -12.86 -1.02
CA HIS A 66 7.06 -11.86 -1.95
C HIS A 66 6.23 -10.58 -2.01
N ALA A 67 6.84 -9.49 -2.48
CA ALA A 67 6.10 -8.30 -2.89
C ALA A 67 5.30 -8.60 -4.18
N PRO A 68 4.19 -7.88 -4.46
CA PRO A 68 3.47 -8.05 -5.71
C PRO A 68 4.39 -7.82 -6.91
N HIS A 69 4.49 -8.80 -7.81
CA HIS A 69 5.15 -8.60 -9.09
C HIS A 69 4.32 -7.65 -9.98
N PRO A 70 4.95 -6.99 -10.95
CA PRO A 70 4.24 -6.06 -11.82
C PRO A 70 2.99 -6.63 -12.46
N ASP A 71 2.96 -7.89 -12.86
CA ASP A 71 1.82 -8.59 -13.47
C ASP A 71 0.72 -9.00 -12.47
N GLU A 72 1.04 -9.11 -11.19
CA GLU A 72 0.06 -9.41 -10.13
C GLU A 72 -0.73 -8.18 -9.68
N ILE A 73 -0.22 -6.98 -9.95
CA ILE A 73 -0.88 -5.71 -9.60
C ILE A 73 -2.04 -5.48 -10.59
N PRO A 74 -3.31 -5.48 -10.15
CA PRO A 74 -4.44 -5.26 -11.05
C PRO A 74 -4.52 -3.79 -11.48
N ASP A 75 -5.02 -3.54 -12.68
CA ASP A 75 -5.37 -2.18 -13.10
C ASP A 75 -6.56 -1.68 -12.30
N GLU A 76 -6.53 -0.42 -11.86
CA GLU A 76 -7.60 0.25 -11.11
C GLU A 76 -8.97 0.06 -11.79
N SER A 77 -9.01 0.19 -13.12
CA SER A 77 -10.23 0.02 -13.93
C SER A 77 -10.78 -1.41 -13.98
N THR A 78 -10.01 -2.39 -13.50
CA THR A 78 -10.37 -3.81 -13.47
C THR A 78 -10.69 -4.32 -12.06
N ILE A 79 -10.47 -3.48 -11.04
CA ILE A 79 -10.83 -3.82 -9.67
C ILE A 79 -12.35 -3.75 -9.53
N GLY A 80 -12.95 -4.89 -9.22
CA GLY A 80 -14.36 -5.01 -8.95
C GLY A 80 -14.64 -5.91 -7.75
N PRO A 81 -15.93 -6.16 -7.44
CA PRO A 81 -16.33 -6.89 -6.23
C PRO A 81 -15.77 -8.31 -6.12
N THR A 82 -15.44 -8.94 -7.26
CA THR A 82 -14.90 -10.31 -7.31
C THR A 82 -13.38 -10.36 -7.43
N THR A 83 -12.71 -9.21 -7.55
CA THR A 83 -11.25 -9.16 -7.69
C THR A 83 -10.60 -9.50 -6.35
N ILE A 84 -9.70 -10.49 -6.35
CA ILE A 84 -8.88 -10.83 -5.18
C ILE A 84 -7.54 -10.09 -5.32
N LEU A 85 -7.35 -9.08 -4.49
CA LEU A 85 -6.17 -8.22 -4.51
C LEU A 85 -4.97 -8.93 -3.83
N PRO A 86 -3.75 -8.89 -4.40
CA PRO A 86 -2.58 -9.31 -3.67
C PRO A 86 -2.31 -8.35 -2.51
N ALA A 87 -2.06 -8.90 -1.32
CA ALA A 87 -1.86 -8.12 -0.11
C ALA A 87 -0.60 -8.56 0.64
N LEU A 88 0.03 -7.57 1.28
CA LEU A 88 1.08 -7.78 2.26
C LEU A 88 0.53 -7.54 3.65
N MET A 89 0.87 -8.41 4.60
CA MET A 89 0.43 -8.31 6.00
C MET A 89 1.63 -8.06 6.91
N THR A 90 1.51 -7.20 7.91
CA THR A 90 2.59 -7.04 8.90
C THR A 90 2.77 -8.30 9.73
N GLN A 91 4.01 -8.55 10.16
CA GLN A 91 4.32 -9.68 11.02
C GLN A 91 3.48 -9.68 12.30
N ALA A 92 3.31 -8.51 12.93
CA ALA A 92 2.50 -8.35 14.13
C ALA A 92 1.05 -8.80 13.93
N LEU A 93 0.43 -8.43 12.80
CA LEU A 93 -0.93 -8.86 12.48
C LEU A 93 -1.00 -10.35 12.16
N ALA A 94 -0.02 -10.88 11.43
CA ALA A 94 0.04 -12.30 11.07
C ALA A 94 0.15 -13.19 12.30
N GLU A 95 1.04 -12.86 13.23
CA GLU A 95 1.22 -13.61 14.50
C GLU A 95 -0.03 -13.53 15.39
N ARG A 96 -0.72 -12.39 15.38
CA ARG A 96 -1.96 -12.20 16.14
C ARG A 96 -3.12 -13.03 15.59
N LEU A 97 -3.26 -13.09 14.27
CA LEU A 97 -4.36 -13.81 13.61
C LEU A 97 -4.08 -15.31 13.44
N TYR A 98 -2.82 -15.68 13.28
CA TYR A 98 -2.38 -17.05 12.96
C TYR A 98 -1.19 -17.46 13.84
N PRO A 99 -1.33 -17.51 15.18
CA PRO A 99 -0.20 -17.76 16.10
C PRO A 99 0.47 -19.14 15.94
N HIS A 100 -0.22 -20.08 15.29
CA HIS A 100 0.25 -21.46 15.10
C HIS A 100 0.18 -21.89 13.62
N GLU A 101 -0.11 -20.96 12.72
CA GLU A 101 -0.33 -21.23 11.31
C GLU A 101 0.30 -20.15 10.43
N THR A 102 0.35 -20.40 9.12
CA THR A 102 0.81 -19.39 8.17
C THR A 102 -0.36 -18.49 7.73
N ALA A 103 -0.12 -17.18 7.73
CA ALA A 103 -1.00 -16.20 7.10
C ALA A 103 -0.86 -16.20 5.56
N LEU A 104 0.28 -16.66 5.01
CA LEU A 104 0.51 -16.71 3.56
C LEU A 104 -0.50 -17.62 2.87
N GLY A 105 -1.04 -17.15 1.74
CA GLY A 105 -2.05 -17.84 0.95
C GLY A 105 -3.47 -17.70 1.47
N ARG A 106 -3.68 -17.18 2.69
CA ARG A 106 -5.03 -16.94 3.23
C ARG A 106 -5.73 -15.87 2.40
N VAL A 107 -7.02 -16.10 2.14
CA VAL A 107 -7.92 -15.12 1.56
C VAL A 107 -8.70 -14.48 2.69
N LEU A 108 -8.68 -13.16 2.74
CA LEU A 108 -9.37 -12.34 3.72
C LEU A 108 -10.31 -11.38 3.00
N TYR A 109 -11.31 -10.94 3.73
CA TYR A 109 -12.37 -10.12 3.20
C TYR A 109 -12.48 -8.85 4.04
N SER A 110 -12.73 -7.73 3.37
CA SER A 110 -13.02 -6.45 4.00
C SER A 110 -14.38 -5.95 3.52
N GLY A 111 -15.25 -5.60 4.47
CA GLY A 111 -16.68 -5.36 4.23
C GLY A 111 -17.10 -3.90 4.08
N GLY A 112 -18.27 -3.69 3.44
CA GLY A 112 -18.88 -2.40 3.12
C GLY A 112 -19.34 -2.30 1.65
N GLU A 113 -20.04 -1.23 1.28
CA GLU A 113 -20.21 -0.87 -0.14
C GLU A 113 -18.82 -0.54 -0.71
N GLY A 114 -18.34 -1.30 -1.69
CA GLY A 114 -16.94 -1.23 -2.15
C GLY A 114 -15.96 -2.14 -1.39
N GLY A 115 -16.44 -3.14 -0.65
CA GLY A 115 -15.61 -4.16 -0.02
C GLY A 115 -14.71 -4.90 -1.02
N PHE A 116 -13.57 -5.39 -0.54
CA PHE A 116 -12.56 -6.06 -1.37
C PHE A 116 -12.08 -7.35 -0.73
N SER A 117 -11.81 -8.34 -1.59
CA SER A 117 -11.17 -9.59 -1.20
C SER A 117 -9.67 -9.47 -1.40
N MET A 118 -8.88 -10.06 -0.53
CA MET A 118 -7.42 -9.99 -0.60
C MET A 118 -6.78 -11.33 -0.30
N ARG A 119 -5.69 -11.66 -0.99
CA ARG A 119 -4.87 -12.85 -0.73
C ARG A 119 -3.52 -12.41 -0.20
N ILE A 120 -3.14 -12.94 0.96
CA ILE A 120 -1.86 -12.61 1.58
C ILE A 120 -0.74 -13.33 0.83
N ILE A 121 0.08 -12.56 0.11
CA ILE A 121 1.19 -13.09 -0.69
C ILE A 121 2.57 -12.84 -0.06
N GLY A 122 2.63 -11.96 0.95
CA GLY A 122 3.86 -11.65 1.65
C GLY A 122 3.60 -11.13 3.06
N ILE A 123 4.59 -11.36 3.93
CA ILE A 123 4.64 -10.81 5.28
C ILE A 123 5.73 -9.74 5.32
N VAL A 124 5.43 -8.59 5.93
CA VAL A 124 6.36 -7.46 6.04
C VAL A 124 6.76 -7.26 7.50
N ASP A 125 7.97 -6.74 7.69
CA ASP A 125 8.57 -6.51 9.01
C ASP A 125 7.68 -5.58 9.86
N HIS A 126 7.51 -4.33 9.38
CA HIS A 126 6.71 -3.31 10.04
C HIS A 126 6.05 -2.39 9.01
N LEU A 127 4.84 -1.93 9.34
CA LEU A 127 4.15 -0.84 8.65
C LEU A 127 3.10 -0.28 9.63
N ARG A 128 3.44 0.84 10.28
CA ARG A 128 2.55 1.43 11.28
C ARG A 128 1.59 2.43 10.68
N GLY A 129 0.31 2.30 11.03
CA GLY A 129 -0.73 3.28 10.71
C GLY A 129 -0.78 4.45 11.69
N ALA A 130 -0.34 4.24 12.93
CA ALA A 130 -0.35 5.24 14.00
C ALA A 130 0.88 5.16 14.91
N ILE A 131 1.03 6.13 15.81
CA ILE A 131 2.08 6.16 16.85
C ILE A 131 1.41 6.51 18.18
N THR A 132 0.57 5.60 18.67
CA THR A 132 -0.12 5.71 19.96
C THR A 132 0.58 4.95 21.08
N GLY A 133 1.55 4.09 20.73
CA GLY A 133 2.29 3.23 21.65
C GLY A 133 1.64 1.85 21.84
N ARG A 134 0.56 1.55 21.11
CA ARG A 134 -0.11 0.24 21.17
C ARG A 134 0.52 -0.72 20.15
N GLY A 135 0.54 -2.02 20.45
CA GLY A 135 0.97 -3.04 19.49
C GLY A 135 0.15 -3.01 18.19
N SER A 136 -1.14 -2.67 18.31
CA SER A 136 -2.06 -2.54 17.16
C SER A 136 -1.72 -1.37 16.22
N ASP A 137 -0.81 -0.48 16.58
CA ASP A 137 -0.33 0.57 15.69
C ASP A 137 0.31 -0.01 14.42
N ASP A 138 0.82 -1.25 14.51
CA ASP A 138 1.48 -1.99 13.44
C ASP A 138 0.58 -3.08 12.82
N ASP A 139 -0.69 -3.16 13.22
CA ASP A 139 -1.64 -4.06 12.58
C ASP A 139 -2.06 -3.49 11.23
N SER A 140 -1.37 -3.89 10.15
CA SER A 140 -1.56 -3.29 8.84
C SER A 140 -1.55 -4.28 7.70
N ILE A 141 -2.26 -3.90 6.65
CA ILE A 141 -2.27 -4.56 5.36
C ILE A 141 -1.90 -3.54 4.29
N LEU A 142 -1.05 -3.92 3.34
CA LEU A 142 -0.72 -3.10 2.18
C LEU A 142 -1.19 -3.77 0.89
N ILE A 143 -1.90 -3.01 0.06
CA ILE A 143 -2.41 -3.43 -1.24
C ILE A 143 -1.88 -2.48 -2.31
N GLN A 144 -1.60 -3.02 -3.50
CA GLN A 144 -1.22 -2.24 -4.66
C GLN A 144 -2.20 -2.37 -5.82
N TYR A 145 -2.37 -1.29 -6.56
CA TYR A 145 -3.11 -1.24 -7.82
C TYR A 145 -2.33 -0.47 -8.88
N ARG A 146 -2.65 -0.68 -10.16
CA ARG A 146 -2.00 0.02 -11.27
C ARG A 146 -2.91 1.11 -11.80
N VAL A 147 -2.38 2.31 -11.87
CA VAL A 147 -3.08 3.47 -12.46
C VAL A 147 -2.63 3.67 -13.89
N GLY A 148 -3.55 4.11 -14.74
CA GLY A 148 -3.27 4.49 -16.13
C GLY A 148 -2.86 5.95 -16.26
N ALA A 149 -3.06 6.52 -17.45
CA ALA A 149 -2.69 7.90 -17.76
C ALA A 149 -3.59 8.97 -17.10
N GLN A 150 -4.72 8.58 -16.49
CA GLN A 150 -5.65 9.49 -15.83
C GLN A 150 -4.96 10.37 -14.80
N ASN A 151 -5.39 11.62 -14.65
CA ASN A 151 -4.89 12.49 -13.58
C ASN A 151 -5.39 11.97 -12.23
N LEU A 152 -4.47 11.83 -11.28
CA LEU A 152 -4.81 11.48 -9.90
C LEU A 152 -4.68 12.76 -9.09
N GLY A 153 -5.71 13.11 -8.33
CA GLY A 153 -5.64 14.14 -7.31
C GLY A 153 -5.18 13.54 -5.98
N GLY A 154 -4.40 14.29 -5.21
CA GLY A 154 -3.90 13.84 -3.89
C GLY A 154 -2.37 13.82 -3.78
N LEU A 155 -1.87 13.10 -2.78
CA LEU A 155 -0.46 13.09 -2.42
C LEU A 155 0.32 12.05 -3.22
N PHE A 156 1.45 12.49 -3.79
CA PHE A 156 2.46 11.60 -4.36
C PHE A 156 3.59 11.41 -3.34
N LEU A 157 4.07 10.18 -3.24
CA LEU A 157 5.20 9.81 -2.40
C LEU A 157 6.44 9.62 -3.27
N ILE A 158 7.59 10.02 -2.74
CA ILE A 158 8.90 9.74 -3.33
C ILE A 158 9.82 9.12 -2.29
N ARG A 159 10.72 8.25 -2.75
CA ARG A 159 11.91 7.84 -2.00
C ARG A 159 13.13 8.44 -2.68
N SER A 160 13.95 9.15 -1.93
CA SER A 160 15.24 9.63 -2.42
C SER A 160 16.35 8.60 -2.18
N GLN A 161 17.48 8.77 -2.86
CA GLN A 161 18.74 8.20 -2.39
C GLN A 161 19.02 8.67 -0.94
N PRO A 162 19.68 7.84 -0.10
CA PRO A 162 20.04 8.22 1.25
C PRO A 162 20.77 9.58 1.30
N GLY A 163 20.36 10.46 2.21
CA GLY A 163 20.95 11.79 2.38
C GLY A 163 20.55 12.85 1.34
N GLN A 164 19.76 12.51 0.31
CA GLN A 164 19.44 13.45 -0.77
C GLN A 164 18.06 14.12 -0.69
N LEU A 165 17.23 13.76 0.29
CA LEU A 165 15.84 14.21 0.34
C LEU A 165 15.70 15.73 0.27
N GLN A 166 16.50 16.48 1.03
CA GLN A 166 16.46 17.95 1.04
C GLN A 166 16.73 18.57 -0.34
N ARG A 167 17.60 17.93 -1.14
CA ARG A 167 17.92 18.35 -2.51
C ARG A 167 16.84 17.91 -3.50
N VAL A 168 16.31 16.70 -3.33
CA VAL A 168 15.44 16.04 -4.30
C VAL A 168 13.99 16.52 -4.20
N LEU A 169 13.47 16.73 -3.00
CA LEU A 169 12.09 17.13 -2.76
C LEU A 169 11.67 18.41 -3.53
N PRO A 170 12.43 19.53 -3.50
CA PRO A 170 12.06 20.72 -4.28
C PRO A 170 12.11 20.48 -5.80
N LEU A 171 13.01 19.61 -6.29
CA LEU A 171 13.07 19.26 -7.71
C LEU A 171 11.86 18.44 -8.14
N ALA A 172 11.44 17.49 -7.31
CA ALA A 172 10.23 16.70 -7.53
C ALA A 172 8.97 17.56 -7.53
N ALA A 173 8.85 18.48 -6.56
CA ALA A 173 7.75 19.44 -6.51
C ALA A 173 7.70 20.31 -7.77
N LYS A 174 8.85 20.86 -8.21
CA LYS A 174 8.95 21.66 -9.43
C LYS A 174 8.57 20.86 -10.69
N ALA A 175 8.98 19.60 -10.78
CA ALA A 175 8.63 18.73 -11.90
C ALA A 175 7.10 18.54 -11.97
N LEU A 176 6.46 18.20 -10.85
CA LEU A 176 5.00 18.06 -10.78
C LEU A 176 4.26 19.36 -11.14
N GLN A 177 4.69 20.51 -10.61
CA GLN A 177 4.10 21.81 -10.92
C GLN A 177 4.17 22.14 -12.42
N LYS A 178 5.31 21.84 -13.06
CA LYS A 178 5.47 22.06 -14.50
C LYS A 178 4.54 21.19 -15.35
N ALA A 179 4.30 19.95 -14.93
CA ALA A 179 3.44 19.01 -15.66
C ALA A 179 1.94 19.21 -15.38
N ASN A 180 1.59 19.86 -14.26
CA ASN A 180 0.23 20.16 -13.85
C ASN A 180 0.12 21.66 -13.56
N PRO A 181 0.32 22.53 -14.58
CA PRO A 181 0.07 23.95 -14.41
C PRO A 181 -1.43 24.10 -14.14
N GLY A 182 -1.78 24.76 -13.03
CA GLY A 182 -3.15 25.19 -12.78
C GLY A 182 -3.65 26.10 -13.89
#